data_AF-A0A7Z8VS69-F1
#
_entry.id   AF-A0A7Z8VS69-F1
#
_cell.length_a   1.000
_cell.length_b   1.000
_cell.length_c   1.000
_cell.angle_alpha   90.00
_cell.angle_beta   90.00
_cell.angle_gamma   90.00
#
_symmetry.space_group_name_H-M   'P 1'
#
loop_
_entity.id
_entity.type
_entity.pdbx_description
1 polymer ?
#
loop_
_entity_poly.entity_id
_entity_poly.type
_entity_poly.pdbx_seq_one_letter_code
_entity_poly.pdbx_strand_id
1 'polypeptide(L)'
;CNLDVFNKFSISEFFATYSSFFASLPSRFSGEDDGSYTDDWKIISAKYRASKNYSCEYCAVDLSKNKHLLHTHHKSGVKTDNNLYNLQALCIDCHRKQAHHGHLFVHHEDMVTINNLRRNQGQLKQDNWREVFKFADAALHGLLAKCEHDRCIKPVVAYEMLGGSDEIIAELELAWPKSKNCIVINDDHARVARSQGWHVWTMIEAMDDFLNFKVSVNLGAPPRAS
;
A
#
# COMPACT_ATOMS: atom_id res chain seq x y z
N CYS A 1 25.57 -5.24 20.10
CA CYS A 1 24.38 -6.04 20.43
C CYS A 1 23.13 -5.26 20.06
N ASN A 2 22.20 -5.88 19.34
CA ASN A 2 21.12 -5.25 18.58
C ASN A 2 19.89 -4.90 19.48
N LEU A 3 20.13 -4.31 20.66
CA LEU A 3 19.06 -3.98 21.63
C LEU A 3 18.02 -3.01 21.06
N ASP A 4 18.41 -2.16 20.11
CA ASP A 4 17.53 -1.20 19.45
C ASP A 4 16.41 -1.87 18.64
N VAL A 5 16.69 -3.00 17.98
CA VAL A 5 15.67 -3.73 17.19
C VAL A 5 14.65 -4.37 18.13
N PHE A 6 15.10 -4.98 19.23
CA PHE A 6 14.20 -5.63 20.18
C PHE A 6 13.27 -4.65 20.88
N ASN A 7 13.75 -3.46 21.22
CA ASN A 7 12.94 -2.44 21.90
C ASN A 7 11.99 -1.66 20.98
N LYS A 8 12.23 -1.66 19.66
CA LYS A 8 11.43 -0.92 18.67
C LYS A 8 10.52 -1.81 17.84
N PHE A 9 10.72 -3.12 17.86
CA PHE A 9 9.90 -4.05 17.07
C PHE A 9 8.52 -4.22 17.71
N SER A 10 7.48 -3.80 16.98
CA SER A 10 6.08 -4.05 17.33
C SER A 10 5.51 -5.14 16.42
N ILE A 11 5.01 -6.22 17.04
CA ILE A 11 4.36 -7.31 16.30
C ILE A 11 3.09 -6.83 15.60
N SER A 12 2.31 -5.97 16.25
CA SER A 12 1.09 -5.40 15.68
C SER A 12 1.40 -4.56 14.45
N GLU A 13 2.43 -3.70 14.54
CA GLU A 13 2.88 -2.87 13.42
C GLU A 13 3.38 -3.73 12.24
N PHE A 14 4.09 -4.81 12.52
CA PHE A 14 4.50 -5.78 11.51
C PHE A 14 3.30 -6.38 10.79
N PHE A 15 2.31 -6.93 11.52
CA PHE A 15 1.14 -7.52 10.88
C PHE A 15 0.30 -6.50 10.12
N ALA A 16 0.16 -5.27 10.63
CA ALA A 16 -0.56 -4.21 9.91
C ALA A 16 0.14 -3.83 8.60
N THR A 17 1.47 -3.69 8.65
CA THR A 17 2.31 -3.33 7.49
C THR A 17 2.18 -4.38 6.38
N TYR A 18 2.29 -5.67 6.71
CA TYR A 18 2.28 -6.77 5.74
C TYR A 18 0.89 -7.37 5.49
N SER A 19 -0.17 -6.73 5.97
CA SER A 19 -1.53 -7.28 5.94
C SER A 19 -2.08 -7.59 4.56
N SER A 20 -1.67 -6.82 3.54
CA SER A 20 -2.04 -7.06 2.15
C SER A 20 -1.33 -8.27 1.52
N PHE A 21 -0.29 -8.83 2.16
CA PHE A 21 0.42 -10.02 1.70
C PHE A 21 -0.11 -11.32 2.33
N PHE A 22 -0.99 -11.23 3.34
CA PHE A 22 -1.53 -12.41 4.02
C PHE A 22 -2.86 -12.85 3.40
N ALA A 23 -2.96 -14.13 3.02
CA ALA A 23 -4.22 -14.73 2.61
C ALA A 23 -5.25 -14.82 3.75
N SER A 24 -4.78 -14.92 4.99
CA SER A 24 -5.62 -14.90 6.19
C SER A 24 -4.87 -14.26 7.35
N LEU A 25 -5.52 -13.31 8.04
CA LEU A 25 -4.96 -12.70 9.25
C LEU A 25 -5.13 -13.63 10.47
N PRO A 26 -4.18 -13.66 11.40
CA PRO A 26 -4.36 -14.35 12.67
C PRO A 26 -5.58 -13.82 13.41
N SER A 27 -6.45 -14.72 13.90
CA SER A 27 -7.72 -14.38 14.55
C SER A 27 -7.58 -13.66 15.90
N ARG A 28 -6.37 -13.58 16.46
CA ARG A 28 -6.09 -12.94 17.76
C ARG A 28 -4.74 -12.24 17.74
N PHE A 29 -4.77 -10.92 17.89
CA PHE A 29 -3.71 -10.17 18.55
C PHE A 29 -4.29 -9.59 19.83
N SER A 30 -3.98 -10.24 20.95
CA SER A 30 -4.31 -9.77 22.28
C SER A 30 -3.27 -8.75 22.72
N GLY A 31 -3.72 -7.55 23.04
CA GLY A 31 -2.90 -6.52 23.66
C GLY A 31 -3.07 -5.19 22.96
N GLU A 32 -4.09 -4.44 23.35
CA GLU A 32 -3.97 -3.04 23.79
C GLU A 32 -5.37 -2.53 24.09
N ASP A 33 -5.57 -2.04 25.31
CA ASP A 33 -6.72 -1.26 25.72
C ASP A 33 -6.62 0.10 25.03
N ASP A 34 -6.89 0.07 23.72
CA ASP A 34 -7.15 1.24 22.90
C ASP A 34 -8.38 1.89 23.54
N GLY A 35 -8.14 3.01 24.24
CA GLY A 35 -9.17 3.69 25.01
C GLY A 35 -10.47 3.82 24.22
N SER A 36 -11.57 3.48 24.88
CA SER A 36 -12.88 3.40 24.23
C SER A 36 -13.26 4.71 23.54
N TYR A 37 -13.74 4.60 22.31
CA TYR A 37 -14.39 5.71 21.64
C TYR A 37 -15.58 6.22 22.46
N THR A 38 -15.95 7.47 22.22
CA THR A 38 -17.22 8.03 22.67
C THR A 38 -18.39 7.26 22.06
N ASP A 39 -19.50 7.11 22.80
CA ASP A 39 -20.69 6.34 22.37
C ASP A 39 -21.27 6.83 21.04
N ASP A 40 -21.10 8.12 20.73
CA ASP A 40 -21.60 8.77 19.52
C ASP A 40 -20.58 8.78 18.35
N TRP A 41 -19.42 8.15 18.51
CA TRP A 41 -18.36 8.14 17.49
C TRP A 41 -18.83 7.68 16.11
N LYS A 42 -19.69 6.65 16.04
CA LYS A 42 -20.25 6.18 14.75
C LYS A 42 -20.98 7.31 14.02
N ILE A 43 -21.70 8.15 14.74
CA ILE A 43 -22.44 9.29 14.20
C ILE A 43 -21.48 10.41 13.80
N ILE A 44 -20.53 10.76 14.68
CA ILE A 44 -19.53 11.81 14.43
C ILE A 44 -18.69 11.49 13.20
N SER A 45 -18.15 10.28 13.13
CA SER A 45 -17.33 9.81 12.01
C SER A 45 -18.12 9.77 10.70
N ALA A 46 -19.38 9.34 10.72
CA ALA A 46 -20.23 9.35 9.52
C ALA A 46 -20.51 10.78 9.04
N LYS A 47 -20.85 11.70 9.94
CA LYS A 47 -21.09 13.11 9.62
C LYS A 47 -19.84 13.80 9.09
N TYR A 48 -18.68 13.54 9.70
CA TYR A 48 -17.41 14.12 9.26
C TYR A 48 -17.03 13.64 7.85
N ARG A 49 -17.09 12.33 7.59
CA ARG A 49 -16.82 11.80 6.24
C ARG A 49 -17.79 12.34 5.19
N ALA A 50 -19.06 12.51 5.55
CA ALA A 50 -20.05 13.12 4.66
C ALA A 50 -19.74 14.61 4.39
N SER A 51 -19.29 15.38 5.38
CA SER A 51 -18.92 16.79 5.19
C SER A 51 -17.67 16.97 4.30
N LYS A 52 -16.87 15.92 4.15
CA LYS A 52 -15.73 15.84 3.22
C LYS A 52 -16.08 15.22 1.87
N ASN A 53 -17.38 15.05 1.56
CA ASN A 53 -17.87 14.41 0.34
C ASN A 53 -17.29 13.01 0.11
N TYR A 54 -16.92 12.31 1.18
CA TYR A 54 -16.20 11.04 1.13
C TYR A 54 -14.88 11.06 0.35
N SER A 55 -14.22 12.22 0.25
CA SER A 55 -12.88 12.32 -0.32
C SER A 55 -11.81 12.18 0.75
N CYS A 56 -10.71 11.49 0.42
CA CYS A 56 -9.53 11.42 1.28
C CYS A 56 -8.84 12.79 1.32
N GLU A 57 -8.69 13.38 2.49
CA GLU A 57 -8.08 14.71 2.68
C GLU A 57 -6.55 14.70 2.47
N TYR A 58 -5.92 13.53 2.32
CA TYR A 58 -4.48 13.41 2.06
C TYR A 58 -4.12 13.15 0.58
N CYS A 59 -4.85 12.24 -0.08
CA CYS A 59 -4.57 11.90 -1.48
C CYS A 59 -5.68 12.33 -2.47
N ALA A 60 -6.71 13.01 -1.98
CA ALA A 60 -7.83 13.53 -2.77
C ALA A 60 -8.68 12.47 -3.51
N VAL A 61 -8.44 11.17 -3.30
CA VAL A 61 -9.30 10.13 -3.90
C VAL A 61 -10.73 10.23 -3.36
N ASP A 62 -11.70 10.31 -4.27
CA ASP A 62 -13.12 10.22 -4.01
C ASP A 62 -13.53 8.75 -3.77
N LEU A 63 -14.13 8.50 -2.62
CA LEU A 63 -14.65 7.21 -2.17
C LEU A 63 -16.16 7.26 -1.93
N SER A 64 -16.89 8.20 -2.53
CA SER A 64 -18.34 8.36 -2.41
C SER A 64 -19.14 7.10 -2.79
N LYS A 65 -18.61 6.30 -3.72
CA LYS A 65 -19.15 4.99 -4.12
C LYS A 65 -18.59 3.81 -3.30
N ASN A 66 -17.52 4.02 -2.54
CA ASN A 66 -16.81 3.01 -1.75
C ASN A 66 -16.59 3.51 -0.31
N LYS A 67 -17.68 3.97 0.33
CA LYS A 67 -17.62 4.70 1.62
C LYS A 67 -16.96 3.91 2.77
N HIS A 68 -16.92 2.58 2.67
CA HIS A 68 -16.25 1.72 3.65
C HIS A 68 -14.73 1.86 3.61
N LEU A 69 -14.14 2.32 2.49
CA LEU A 69 -12.70 2.54 2.32
C LEU A 69 -12.21 3.89 2.88
N LEU A 70 -13.10 4.70 3.45
CA LEU A 70 -12.75 5.99 4.06
C LEU A 70 -13.01 5.95 5.56
N HIS A 71 -11.98 6.24 6.34
CA HIS A 71 -12.01 6.31 7.80
C HIS A 71 -11.88 7.76 8.28
N THR A 72 -12.28 8.00 9.53
CA THR A 72 -11.96 9.24 10.24
C THR A 72 -10.80 8.96 11.17
N HIS A 73 -9.72 9.72 11.03
CA HIS A 73 -8.50 9.66 11.82
C HIS A 73 -8.49 10.80 12.84
N HIS A 74 -8.19 10.47 14.10
CA HIS A 74 -7.87 11.45 15.14
C HIS A 74 -6.38 11.80 15.05
N LYS A 75 -6.05 13.01 14.59
CA LYS A 75 -4.66 13.46 14.36
C LYS A 75 -3.79 13.37 15.61
N SER A 76 -4.36 13.64 16.79
CA SER A 76 -3.66 13.53 18.07
C SER A 76 -3.52 12.09 18.59
N GLY A 77 -4.20 11.12 17.97
CA GLY A 77 -4.37 9.77 18.52
C GLY A 77 -5.38 9.68 19.68
N VAL A 78 -5.88 10.81 20.19
CA VAL A 78 -6.84 10.86 21.32
C VAL A 78 -8.26 10.60 20.80
N LYS A 79 -8.77 9.38 21.00
CA LYS A 79 -10.05 8.89 20.45
C LYS A 79 -11.30 9.58 20.99
N THR A 80 -11.18 10.25 22.12
CA THR A 80 -12.25 11.04 22.75
C THR A 80 -12.29 12.49 22.29
N ASP A 81 -11.22 13.00 21.65
CA ASP A 81 -11.14 14.37 21.16
C ASP A 81 -11.81 14.50 19.79
N ASN A 82 -13.12 14.69 19.81
CA ASN A 82 -13.97 14.82 18.62
C ASN A 82 -14.00 16.23 18.00
N ASN A 83 -13.09 17.13 18.39
CA ASN A 83 -12.99 18.44 17.76
C ASN A 83 -12.74 18.30 16.26
N LEU A 84 -13.48 19.03 15.42
CA LEU A 84 -13.37 18.94 13.96
C LEU A 84 -11.94 19.18 13.43
N TYR A 85 -11.16 20.00 14.13
CA TYR A 85 -9.75 20.28 13.82
C TYR A 85 -8.84 19.07 14.07
N ASN A 86 -9.20 18.22 15.02
CA ASN A 86 -8.50 16.98 15.35
C ASN A 86 -8.89 15.81 14.41
N LEU A 87 -10.00 15.92 13.68
CA LEU A 87 -10.44 14.89 12.75
C LEU A 87 -9.83 15.09 11.35
N GLN A 88 -9.66 13.98 10.63
CA GLN A 88 -9.27 13.96 9.22
C GLN A 88 -9.89 12.74 8.52
N ALA A 89 -10.50 12.93 7.35
CA ALA A 89 -11.04 11.86 6.54
C ALA A 89 -9.91 11.28 5.67
N LEU A 90 -9.56 10.01 5.88
CA LEU A 90 -8.45 9.34 5.17
C LEU A 90 -8.94 8.03 4.56
N CYS A 91 -8.51 7.73 3.34
CA CYS A 91 -8.69 6.37 2.81
C CYS A 91 -7.87 5.40 3.67
N ILE A 92 -8.30 4.14 3.77
CA ILE A 92 -7.67 3.17 4.69
C ILE A 92 -6.17 2.98 4.44
N ASP A 93 -5.70 3.08 3.20
CA ASP A 93 -4.26 3.08 2.87
C ASP A 93 -3.49 4.28 3.46
N CYS A 94 -4.03 5.49 3.28
CA CYS A 94 -3.41 6.70 3.86
C CYS A 94 -3.53 6.72 5.39
N HIS A 95 -4.59 6.12 5.94
CA HIS A 95 -4.81 6.05 7.37
C HIS A 95 -3.82 5.10 8.05
N ARG A 96 -3.56 3.89 7.51
CA ARG A 96 -2.56 2.96 8.08
C ARG A 96 -1.13 3.55 8.09
N LYS A 97 -0.86 4.52 7.20
CA LYS A 97 0.42 5.24 7.09
C LYS A 97 0.55 6.42 8.06
N GLN A 98 -0.49 6.74 8.85
CA GLN A 98 -0.40 7.77 9.88
C GLN A 98 0.26 7.22 11.16
N ALA A 99 0.88 8.10 11.94
CA ALA A 99 1.38 7.76 13.26
C ALA A 99 0.25 7.21 14.16
N HIS A 100 0.59 6.31 15.09
CA HIS A 100 -0.36 5.72 16.05
C HIS A 100 -1.47 4.83 15.46
N HIS A 101 -1.33 4.37 14.21
CA HIS A 101 -2.30 3.50 13.54
C HIS A 101 -1.72 2.20 12.96
N GLY A 102 -0.64 1.69 13.55
CA GLY A 102 0.01 0.41 13.21
C GLY A 102 -0.81 -0.86 13.51
N HIS A 103 -2.14 -0.76 13.59
CA HIS A 103 -3.06 -1.89 13.77
C HIS A 103 -4.11 -1.97 12.66
N LEU A 104 -4.13 -1.00 11.73
CA LEU A 104 -5.11 -1.00 10.65
C LEU A 104 -4.67 -1.96 9.55
N PHE A 105 -5.39 -3.08 9.46
CA PHE A 105 -5.23 -4.04 8.38
C PHE A 105 -5.94 -3.53 7.11
N VAL A 106 -5.26 -3.65 5.97
CA VAL A 106 -5.82 -3.30 4.66
C VAL A 106 -5.67 -4.51 3.75
N HIS A 107 -6.79 -5.01 3.24
CA HIS A 107 -6.78 -6.13 2.31
C HIS A 107 -6.19 -5.73 0.97
N HIS A 108 -5.64 -6.71 0.26
CA HIS A 108 -5.05 -6.50 -1.05
C HIS A 108 -6.07 -5.94 -2.05
N GLU A 109 -7.29 -6.48 -2.08
CA GLU A 109 -8.35 -6.06 -2.99
C GLU A 109 -8.77 -4.60 -2.74
N ASP A 110 -8.73 -4.15 -1.48
CA ASP A 110 -9.01 -2.77 -1.13
C ASP A 110 -7.90 -1.84 -1.61
N MET A 111 -6.63 -2.26 -1.49
CA MET A 111 -5.47 -1.51 -2.03
C MET A 111 -5.56 -1.35 -3.54
N VAL A 112 -5.87 -2.43 -4.24
CA VAL A 112 -6.11 -2.45 -5.69
C VAL A 112 -7.25 -1.48 -6.04
N THR A 113 -8.40 -1.61 -5.37
CA THR A 113 -9.57 -0.75 -5.59
C THR A 113 -9.23 0.73 -5.39
N ILE A 114 -8.52 1.08 -4.32
CA ILE A 114 -8.12 2.47 -4.03
C ILE A 114 -7.19 3.00 -5.12
N ASN A 115 -6.21 2.21 -5.58
CA ASN A 115 -5.28 2.65 -6.62
C ASN A 115 -5.96 2.79 -7.99
N ASN A 116 -6.95 1.95 -8.31
CA ASN A 116 -7.77 2.11 -9.51
C ASN A 116 -8.60 3.38 -9.48
N LEU A 117 -9.23 3.68 -8.34
CA LEU A 117 -9.94 4.95 -8.14
C LEU A 117 -8.98 6.14 -8.26
N ARG A 118 -7.81 6.08 -7.63
CA ARG A 118 -6.78 7.14 -7.75
C ARG A 118 -6.36 7.34 -9.20
N ARG A 119 -6.16 6.27 -9.98
CA ARG A 119 -5.78 6.36 -11.40
C ARG A 119 -6.89 7.01 -12.23
N ASN A 120 -8.11 6.49 -12.13
CA ASN A 120 -9.27 6.96 -12.90
C ASN A 120 -9.64 8.42 -12.58
N GLN A 121 -9.32 8.88 -11.37
CA GLN A 121 -9.55 10.25 -10.93
C GLN A 121 -8.32 11.17 -11.14
N GLY A 122 -7.25 10.67 -11.77
CA GLY A 122 -6.02 11.42 -12.03
C GLY A 122 -5.19 11.75 -10.78
N GLN A 123 -5.44 11.09 -9.65
CA GLN A 123 -4.76 11.28 -8.37
C GLN A 123 -3.51 10.41 -8.20
N LEU A 124 -3.37 9.32 -8.97
CA LEU A 124 -2.21 8.42 -8.91
C LEU A 124 -0.98 9.05 -9.58
N LYS A 125 -0.38 10.04 -8.94
CA LYS A 125 0.84 10.72 -9.42
C LYS A 125 2.05 9.83 -9.20
N GLN A 126 3.02 9.88 -10.11
CA GLN A 126 4.20 9.02 -10.06
C GLN A 126 5.46 9.75 -10.55
N ASP A 127 5.54 11.06 -10.30
CA ASP A 127 6.58 11.93 -10.87
C ASP A 127 7.92 11.81 -10.14
N ASN A 128 7.90 11.45 -8.85
CA ASN A 128 9.08 11.32 -8.00
C ASN A 128 8.90 10.17 -6.98
N TRP A 129 9.96 9.86 -6.23
CA TRP A 129 9.95 8.80 -5.22
C TRP A 129 8.91 9.05 -4.13
N ARG A 130 8.72 10.31 -3.69
CA ARG A 130 7.71 10.67 -2.69
C ARG A 130 6.31 10.21 -3.10
N GLU A 131 5.93 10.41 -4.37
CA GLU A 131 4.64 9.93 -4.86
C GLU A 131 4.59 8.40 -4.99
N VAL A 132 5.71 7.74 -5.33
CA VAL A 132 5.78 6.27 -5.32
C VAL A 132 5.55 5.71 -3.92
N PHE A 133 6.22 6.22 -2.89
CA PHE A 133 5.95 5.81 -1.50
C PHE A 133 4.51 6.10 -1.07
N LYS A 134 3.98 7.25 -1.50
CA LYS A 134 2.61 7.67 -1.17
C LYS A 134 1.59 6.63 -1.60
N PHE A 135 1.73 6.08 -2.81
CA PHE A 135 0.72 5.19 -3.40
C PHE A 135 1.06 3.70 -3.37
N ALA A 136 2.33 3.35 -3.21
CA ALA A 136 2.73 1.95 -3.03
C ALA A 136 2.21 1.39 -1.71
N ASP A 137 2.04 0.07 -1.69
CA ASP A 137 1.73 -0.65 -0.46
C ASP A 137 2.84 -0.44 0.58
N ALA A 138 2.46 -0.20 1.83
CA ALA A 138 3.41 -0.03 2.95
C ALA A 138 4.35 -1.23 3.10
N ALA A 139 3.88 -2.45 2.84
CA ALA A 139 4.67 -3.68 2.83
C ALA A 139 5.87 -3.64 1.87
N LEU A 140 5.80 -2.81 0.81
CA LEU A 140 6.85 -2.68 -0.19
C LEU A 140 7.81 -1.52 0.08
N HIS A 141 7.56 -0.71 1.12
CA HIS A 141 8.38 0.47 1.41
C HIS A 141 9.83 0.13 1.74
N GLY A 142 10.10 -1.02 2.39
CA GLY A 142 11.47 -1.47 2.66
C GLY A 142 12.27 -1.68 1.38
N LEU A 143 11.69 -2.38 0.40
CA LEU A 143 12.31 -2.57 -0.91
C LEU A 143 12.44 -1.26 -1.68
N LEU A 144 11.41 -0.41 -1.66
CA LEU A 144 11.44 0.90 -2.34
C LEU A 144 12.52 1.83 -1.76
N ALA A 145 12.70 1.83 -0.43
CA ALA A 145 13.76 2.60 0.23
C ALA A 145 15.14 2.13 -0.21
N LYS A 146 15.32 0.81 -0.32
CA LYS A 146 16.55 0.23 -0.85
C LYS A 146 16.77 0.61 -2.32
N CYS A 147 15.71 0.56 -3.14
CA CYS A 147 15.75 0.99 -4.54
C CYS A 147 16.13 2.46 -4.70
N GLU A 148 15.53 3.35 -3.90
CA GLU A 148 15.82 4.78 -3.93
C GLU A 148 17.28 5.06 -3.53
N HIS A 149 17.73 4.48 -2.40
CA HIS A 149 19.11 4.61 -1.92
C HIS A 149 20.13 4.12 -2.96
N ASP A 150 19.88 2.95 -3.56
CA ASP A 150 20.77 2.32 -4.52
C ASP A 150 20.58 2.82 -5.96
N ARG A 151 19.77 3.87 -6.18
CA ARG A 151 19.52 4.53 -7.47
C ARG A 151 18.98 3.58 -8.54
N CYS A 152 18.06 2.70 -8.17
CA CYS A 152 17.26 1.96 -9.14
C CYS A 152 16.38 2.93 -9.94
N ILE A 153 16.00 2.51 -11.15
CA ILE A 153 14.89 3.13 -11.87
C ILE A 153 13.67 3.04 -10.97
N LYS A 154 12.93 4.14 -10.88
CA LYS A 154 11.71 4.20 -10.08
C LYS A 154 10.61 3.35 -10.73
N PRO A 155 9.90 2.48 -9.98
CA PRO A 155 8.81 1.68 -10.53
C PRO A 155 7.58 2.53 -10.86
N VAL A 156 6.73 1.97 -11.70
CA VAL A 156 5.32 2.35 -11.82
C VAL A 156 4.52 1.59 -10.77
N VAL A 157 3.79 2.30 -9.92
CA VAL A 157 2.91 1.76 -8.89
C VAL A 157 1.55 1.40 -9.51
N ALA A 158 0.99 0.26 -9.11
CA ALA A 158 -0.29 -0.23 -9.57
C ALA A 158 -0.35 -0.20 -11.11
N TYR A 159 0.46 -1.02 -11.75
CA TYR A 159 0.52 -1.10 -13.20
C TYR A 159 -0.58 -2.04 -13.71
N GLU A 160 -1.44 -1.52 -14.59
CA GLU A 160 -2.43 -2.32 -15.31
C GLU A 160 -1.75 -2.93 -16.55
N MET A 161 -1.68 -4.26 -16.59
CA MET A 161 -1.27 -4.98 -17.77
C MET A 161 -2.47 -5.18 -18.67
N LEU A 162 -2.39 -4.66 -19.90
CA LEU A 162 -3.44 -4.77 -20.90
C LEU A 162 -3.23 -5.98 -21.79
N GLY A 163 -4.33 -6.65 -22.12
CA GLY A 163 -4.41 -7.73 -23.09
C GLY A 163 -4.57 -7.23 -24.52
N GLY A 164 -4.91 -8.14 -25.43
CA GLY A 164 -5.01 -7.85 -26.86
C GLY A 164 -6.24 -7.02 -27.26
N SER A 165 -7.23 -6.90 -26.38
CA SER A 165 -8.46 -6.12 -26.58
C SER A 165 -8.59 -4.93 -25.62
N ASP A 166 -7.45 -4.42 -25.13
CA ASP A 166 -7.36 -3.33 -24.13
C ASP A 166 -8.04 -3.65 -22.78
N GLU A 167 -8.31 -4.93 -22.51
CA GLU A 167 -8.80 -5.41 -21.23
C GLU A 167 -7.65 -5.52 -20.22
N ILE A 168 -7.91 -5.18 -18.95
CA ILE A 168 -6.94 -5.39 -17.88
C ILE A 168 -6.88 -6.90 -17.58
N ILE A 169 -5.73 -7.52 -17.83
CA ILE A 169 -5.50 -8.96 -17.62
C ILE A 169 -4.73 -9.26 -16.33
N ALA A 170 -4.00 -8.27 -15.79
CA ALA A 170 -3.32 -8.37 -14.51
C ALA A 170 -3.03 -6.99 -13.93
N GLU A 171 -2.95 -6.92 -12.62
CA GLU A 171 -2.55 -5.73 -11.87
C GLU A 171 -1.27 -6.05 -11.09
N LEU A 172 -0.25 -5.21 -11.26
CA LEU A 172 1.08 -5.39 -10.67
C LEU A 172 1.33 -4.27 -9.67
N GLU A 173 1.73 -4.59 -8.43
CA GLU A 173 1.94 -3.59 -7.38
C GLU A 173 3.05 -2.61 -7.74
N LEU A 174 4.16 -3.15 -8.25
CA LEU A 174 5.30 -2.40 -8.76
C LEU A 174 5.72 -2.98 -10.11
N ALA A 175 5.92 -2.12 -11.10
CA ALA A 175 6.36 -2.52 -12.42
C ALA A 175 7.52 -1.66 -12.91
N TRP A 176 8.43 -2.29 -13.63
CA TRP A 176 9.46 -1.64 -14.45
C TRP A 176 9.21 -2.02 -15.91
N PRO A 177 8.29 -1.33 -16.61
CA PRO A 177 7.81 -1.78 -17.91
C PRO A 177 8.89 -1.93 -18.97
N LYS A 178 9.89 -1.03 -18.96
CA LYS A 178 11.01 -1.07 -19.91
C LYS A 178 11.85 -2.34 -19.81
N SER A 179 12.05 -2.87 -18.60
CA SER A 179 12.83 -4.08 -18.35
C SER A 179 11.97 -5.32 -18.15
N LYS A 180 10.63 -5.19 -18.23
CA LYS A 180 9.64 -6.24 -17.94
C LYS A 180 9.86 -6.93 -16.59
N ASN A 181 10.22 -6.16 -15.56
CA ASN A 181 10.26 -6.66 -14.18
C ASN A 181 9.04 -6.19 -13.41
N CYS A 182 8.54 -6.99 -12.48
CA CYS A 182 7.45 -6.58 -11.60
C CYS A 182 7.49 -7.29 -10.26
N ILE A 183 6.76 -6.74 -9.31
CA ILE A 183 6.37 -7.40 -8.07
C ILE A 183 4.86 -7.48 -8.07
N VAL A 184 4.36 -8.69 -7.79
CA VAL A 184 2.95 -9.01 -7.80
C VAL A 184 2.64 -9.83 -6.55
N ILE A 185 1.63 -9.42 -5.79
CA ILE A 185 1.15 -10.10 -4.58
C ILE A 185 0.20 -11.24 -4.94
N ASN A 186 -0.71 -11.00 -5.89
CA ASN A 186 -1.70 -11.99 -6.30
C ASN A 186 -1.08 -13.06 -7.23
N ASP A 187 -1.25 -14.34 -6.87
CA ASP A 187 -0.65 -15.46 -7.62
C ASP A 187 -1.20 -15.61 -9.04
N ASP A 188 -2.46 -15.28 -9.28
CA ASP A 188 -3.08 -15.39 -10.60
C ASP A 188 -2.52 -14.32 -11.53
N HIS A 189 -2.42 -13.08 -11.05
CA HIS A 189 -1.77 -11.98 -11.75
C HIS A 189 -0.28 -12.27 -12.00
N ALA A 190 0.41 -12.90 -11.05
CA ALA A 190 1.79 -13.32 -11.21
C ALA A 190 1.95 -14.38 -12.31
N ARG A 191 1.02 -15.32 -12.46
CA ARG A 191 1.02 -16.30 -13.57
C ARG A 191 0.75 -15.60 -14.91
N VAL A 192 -0.21 -14.68 -14.96
CA VAL A 192 -0.48 -13.90 -16.18
C VAL A 192 0.75 -13.09 -16.59
N ALA A 193 1.37 -12.34 -15.67
CA ALA A 193 2.56 -11.55 -15.96
C ALA A 193 3.71 -12.41 -16.53
N ARG A 194 3.97 -13.59 -15.94
CA ARG A 194 4.96 -14.54 -16.47
C ARG A 194 4.62 -15.02 -17.88
N SER A 195 3.34 -15.30 -18.16
CA SER A 195 2.89 -15.69 -19.50
C SER A 195 3.09 -14.60 -20.55
N GLN A 196 3.10 -13.32 -20.13
CA GLN A 196 3.37 -12.15 -20.96
C GLN A 196 4.88 -11.80 -21.04
N GLY A 197 5.73 -12.70 -20.54
CA GLY A 197 7.19 -12.55 -20.58
C GLY A 197 7.75 -11.57 -19.55
N TRP A 198 7.00 -11.26 -18.49
CA TRP A 198 7.52 -10.49 -17.37
C TRP A 198 8.27 -11.38 -16.39
N HIS A 199 9.36 -10.85 -15.85
CA HIS A 199 10.01 -11.42 -14.69
C HIS A 199 9.32 -10.93 -13.42
N VAL A 200 8.71 -11.87 -12.69
CA VAL A 200 8.01 -11.61 -11.43
C VAL A 200 8.93 -11.93 -10.28
N TRP A 201 9.20 -10.92 -9.46
CA TRP A 201 9.90 -11.04 -8.18
C TRP A 201 8.89 -11.07 -7.04
N THR A 202 9.14 -11.90 -6.04
CA THR A 202 8.58 -11.66 -4.71
C THR A 202 9.37 -10.56 -4.01
N MET A 203 8.77 -9.90 -3.01
CA MET A 203 9.49 -8.92 -2.17
C MET A 203 10.71 -9.55 -1.49
N ILE A 204 10.57 -10.80 -1.03
CA ILE A 204 11.64 -11.53 -0.34
C ILE A 204 12.79 -11.82 -1.31
N GLU A 205 12.53 -12.39 -2.48
CA GLU A 205 13.57 -12.66 -3.49
C GLU A 205 14.30 -11.38 -3.92
N ALA A 206 13.56 -10.29 -4.13
CA ALA A 206 14.14 -8.99 -4.50
C ALA A 206 15.02 -8.41 -3.38
N MET A 207 14.72 -8.68 -2.12
CA MET A 207 15.50 -8.23 -0.97
C MET A 207 16.72 -9.12 -0.73
N ASP A 208 16.57 -10.43 -0.83
CA ASP A 208 17.64 -11.42 -0.61
C ASP A 208 18.70 -11.36 -1.70
N ASP A 209 18.29 -11.21 -2.97
CA ASP A 209 19.17 -11.07 -4.13
C ASP A 209 19.09 -9.67 -4.76
N PHE A 210 19.23 -8.65 -3.92
CA PHE A 210 19.03 -7.27 -4.36
C PHE A 210 20.00 -6.81 -5.45
N LEU A 211 21.22 -7.36 -5.50
CA LEU A 211 22.19 -6.98 -6.53
C LEU A 211 21.70 -7.38 -7.92
N ASN A 212 21.23 -8.62 -8.09
CA ASN A 212 20.69 -9.08 -9.36
C ASN A 212 19.34 -8.42 -9.67
N PHE A 213 18.49 -8.22 -8.66
CA PHE A 213 17.26 -7.44 -8.82
C PHE A 213 17.55 -6.03 -9.37
N LYS A 214 18.48 -5.30 -8.76
CA LYS A 214 18.89 -3.95 -9.20
C LYS A 214 19.40 -3.95 -10.64
N VAL A 215 20.26 -4.91 -11.00
CA VAL A 215 20.76 -5.05 -12.37
C VAL A 215 19.60 -5.28 -13.34
N SER A 216 18.70 -6.22 -13.02
CA SER A 216 17.55 -6.57 -13.86
C SER A 216 16.62 -5.39 -14.09
N VAL A 217 16.26 -4.63 -13.04
CA VAL A 217 15.33 -3.51 -13.18
C VAL A 217 15.93 -2.31 -13.92
N ASN A 218 17.24 -2.09 -13.83
CA ASN A 218 17.94 -0.97 -14.45
C ASN A 218 18.39 -1.23 -15.90
N LEU A 219 18.84 -2.45 -16.20
CA LEU A 219 19.51 -2.78 -17.46
C LEU A 219 18.71 -3.75 -18.34
N GLY A 220 17.59 -4.29 -17.85
CA GLY A 220 16.89 -5.41 -18.49
C GLY A 220 17.42 -6.75 -17.99
N ALA A 221 16.59 -7.80 -18.05
CA ALA A 221 17.01 -9.12 -17.60
C ALA A 221 18.28 -9.57 -18.34
N PRO A 222 19.29 -10.14 -17.66
CA PRO A 222 20.35 -10.86 -18.35
C PRO A 222 19.71 -12.01 -19.17
N PRO A 223 20.26 -12.38 -20.33
CA PRO A 223 19.75 -13.51 -21.10
C PRO A 223 19.70 -14.74 -20.19
N ARG A 224 18.53 -15.40 -20.11
CA ARG A 224 18.40 -16.63 -19.33
C ARG A 224 19.46 -17.62 -19.82
N ALA A 225 20.30 -18.10 -18.90
CA ALA A 225 21.12 -19.26 -19.18
C ALA A 225 20.16 -20.44 -19.47
N SER A 226 20.33 -21.00 -20.65
CA SER A 226 19.66 -22.20 -21.18
C SER A 226 19.86 -23.42 -20.29
#